data_AF-A0A9P0N0E2-F1
#
_entry.id   AF-A0A9P0N0E2-F1
#
_cell.length_a   1.000
_cell.length_b   1.000
_cell.length_c   1.000
_cell.angle_alpha   90.00
_cell.angle_beta   90.00
_cell.angle_gamma   90.00
#
_symmetry.space_group_name_H-M   'P 1'
#
loop_
_entity.id
_entity.type
_entity.pdbx_description
1 polymer ?
#
loop_
_entity_poly.entity_id
_entity_poly.type
_entity_poly.pdbx_seq_one_letter_code
_entity_poly.pdbx_strand_id
1 'polypeptide(L)'
;MSQLSGEHRAFAIEAFLKGGESYVGARRQFCSHYNIRRLRDGPSENLIRKWVIKFRATGSAINQSRPGTSRTSRTEETINEVAASVRRKRAAALNVTKSTVERILKRDFKFHPYKIQIVQEINENDYNLHKSFCQTIIERFQYFEYCVLE
;
A
#
# COMPACT_ATOMS: atom_id res chain seq x y z
N MET A 1 17.25 17.20 -11.62
CA MET A 1 16.81 17.20 -13.04
C MET A 1 15.47 17.93 -13.08
N SER A 2 15.42 19.11 -13.68
CA SER A 2 14.16 19.84 -13.87
C SER A 2 13.16 18.91 -14.58
N GLN A 3 12.08 18.55 -13.90
CA GLN A 3 11.13 17.58 -14.41
C GLN A 3 10.40 18.19 -15.60
N LEU A 4 10.72 17.73 -16.81
CA LEU A 4 9.93 17.98 -18.02
C LEU A 4 8.53 17.40 -17.80
N SER A 5 7.61 18.29 -17.44
CA SER A 5 6.19 18.03 -17.17
C SER A 5 5.47 17.47 -18.41
N GLY A 6 4.26 16.93 -18.23
CA GLY A 6 3.43 16.41 -19.32
C GLY A 6 3.19 17.45 -20.42
N GLU A 7 2.98 18.72 -20.05
CA GLU A 7 2.76 19.85 -20.97
C GLU A 7 3.93 20.07 -21.93
N HIS A 8 5.16 20.05 -21.41
CA HIS A 8 6.37 20.18 -22.23
C HIS A 8 6.45 19.09 -23.31
N ARG A 9 5.99 17.88 -22.99
CA ARG A 9 6.02 16.75 -23.93
C ARG A 9 4.92 16.87 -24.96
N ALA A 10 3.72 17.27 -24.53
CA ALA A 10 2.60 17.52 -25.42
C ALA A 10 2.99 18.57 -26.48
N PHE A 11 3.58 19.69 -26.04
CA PHE A 11 4.07 20.72 -26.95
C PHE A 11 5.12 20.19 -27.92
N ALA A 12 6.11 19.41 -27.44
CA ALA A 12 7.15 18.86 -28.30
C ALA A 12 6.59 17.88 -29.36
N ILE A 13 5.57 17.10 -29.01
CA ILE A 13 4.89 16.19 -29.95
C ILE A 13 4.04 16.99 -30.95
N GLU A 14 3.34 18.02 -30.49
CA GLU A 14 2.55 18.89 -31.37
C GLU A 14 3.43 19.62 -32.39
N ALA A 15 4.55 20.19 -31.94
CA ALA A 15 5.56 20.82 -32.78
C ALA A 15 6.12 19.84 -33.83
N PHE A 16 6.31 18.57 -33.46
CA PHE A 16 6.74 17.52 -34.38
C PHE A 16 5.68 17.22 -35.45
N LEU A 17 4.41 17.08 -35.06
CA LEU A 17 3.31 16.80 -35.99
C LEU A 17 3.07 17.97 -36.95
N LYS A 18 3.08 19.21 -36.45
CA LYS A 18 2.91 20.43 -37.27
C LYS A 18 4.12 20.72 -38.16
N GLY A 19 5.32 20.33 -37.71
CA GLY A 19 6.60 20.60 -38.38
C GLY A 19 7.04 19.57 -39.42
N GLY A 20 6.12 18.74 -39.94
CA GLY A 20 6.44 17.75 -40.97
C GLY A 20 7.34 16.60 -40.50
N GLU A 21 7.16 16.17 -39.25
CA GLU A 21 7.91 15.05 -38.65
C GLU A 21 9.43 15.28 -38.49
N SER A 22 9.85 16.54 -38.40
CA SER A 22 11.25 16.88 -38.10
C SER A 22 11.51 16.97 -36.59
N TYR A 23 12.30 16.05 -36.05
CA TYR A 23 12.70 16.10 -34.63
C TYR A 23 13.59 17.31 -34.29
N VAL A 24 14.45 17.72 -35.23
CA VAL A 24 15.30 18.92 -35.09
C VAL A 24 14.44 20.18 -35.11
N GLY A 25 13.45 20.24 -36.01
CA GLY A 25 12.48 21.34 -36.07
C GLY A 25 11.67 21.45 -34.78
N ALA A 26 11.11 20.34 -34.29
CA ALA A 26 10.36 20.28 -33.04
C ALA A 26 11.20 20.73 -31.84
N ARG A 27 12.47 20.31 -31.77
CA ARG A 27 13.40 20.72 -30.70
C ARG A 27 13.68 22.22 -30.74
N ARG A 28 13.91 22.80 -31.92
CA ARG A 28 14.15 24.24 -32.08
C ARG A 28 12.92 25.06 -31.68
N GLN A 29 11.73 24.66 -32.12
CA GLN A 29 10.47 25.28 -31.74
C GLN A 29 10.22 25.18 -30.22
N PHE A 30 10.50 24.03 -29.62
CA PHE A 30 10.44 23.85 -28.17
C PHE A 30 11.38 24.82 -27.44
N CYS A 31 12.65 24.90 -27.83
CA CYS A 31 13.60 25.81 -27.20
C CYS A 31 13.20 27.29 -27.39
N SER A 32 12.66 27.65 -28.55
CA SER A 32 12.14 28.99 -28.81
C SER A 32 10.95 29.32 -27.92
N HIS A 33 9.99 28.40 -27.79
CA HIS A 33 8.76 28.60 -27.01
C HIS A 33 9.02 28.73 -25.51
N TYR A 34 9.94 27.93 -24.96
CA TYR A 34 10.29 27.94 -23.53
C TYR A 34 11.50 28.84 -23.22
N ASN A 35 11.92 29.71 -24.13
CA ASN A 35 13.05 30.65 -23.97
C ASN A 35 14.37 29.99 -23.52
N ILE A 36 14.64 28.77 -24.00
CA ILE A 36 15.84 28.01 -23.67
C ILE A 36 16.99 28.48 -24.55
N ARG A 37 17.90 29.28 -23.96
CA ARG A 37 19.03 29.89 -24.67
C ARG A 37 20.05 28.89 -25.20
N ARG A 38 20.31 27.80 -24.45
CA ARG A 38 21.26 26.76 -24.86
C ARG A 38 20.52 25.48 -25.22
N LEU A 39 20.79 24.97 -26.41
CA LEU A 39 20.15 23.73 -26.89
C LEU A 39 20.42 22.51 -25.98
N ARG A 40 21.52 22.53 -25.22
CA ARG A 40 21.88 21.49 -24.22
C ARG A 40 20.96 21.47 -23.01
N ASP A 41 20.36 22.60 -22.66
CA ASP A 41 19.48 22.74 -21.49
C ASP A 41 18.05 22.27 -21.81
N GLY A 42 17.74 22.08 -23.10
CA GLY A 42 16.48 21.54 -23.59
C GLY A 42 16.49 20.02 -23.80
N PRO A 43 15.34 19.43 -24.13
CA PRO A 43 15.24 18.01 -24.43
C PRO A 43 16.11 17.66 -25.64
N SER A 44 16.79 16.52 -25.56
CA SER A 44 17.54 15.98 -26.70
C SER A 44 16.59 15.47 -27.77
N GLU A 45 17.08 15.38 -29.02
CA GLU A 45 16.31 14.82 -30.12
C GLU A 45 15.81 13.39 -29.81
N ASN A 46 16.69 12.57 -29.24
CA ASN A 46 16.37 11.21 -28.82
C ASN A 46 15.26 11.17 -27.75
N LEU A 47 15.18 12.19 -26.89
CA LEU A 47 14.13 12.29 -25.88
C LEU A 47 12.77 12.61 -26.52
N ILE A 48 12.74 13.56 -27.46
CA ILE A 48 11.54 13.89 -28.24
C ILE A 48 11.07 12.67 -29.04
N ARG A 49 12.00 11.95 -29.69
CA ARG A 49 11.72 10.69 -30.40
C ARG A 49 11.05 9.66 -29.49
N LYS A 50 11.57 9.46 -28.27
CA LYS A 50 10.95 8.56 -27.28
C LYS A 50 9.54 9.00 -26.89
N TRP A 51 9.29 10.30 -26.76
CA TRP A 51 7.94 10.81 -26.48
C TRP A 51 6.97 10.55 -27.63
N VAL A 52 7.38 10.80 -28.87
CA VAL A 52 6.56 10.54 -30.07
C VAL A 52 6.24 9.04 -30.20
N ILE A 53 7.24 8.16 -30.07
CA ILE A 53 7.04 6.71 -30.13
C ILE A 53 6.05 6.26 -29.05
N LYS A 54 6.26 6.72 -27.81
CA LYS A 54 5.37 6.39 -26.69
C LYS A 54 3.94 6.91 -26.93
N PHE A 55 3.81 8.12 -27.43
CA PHE A 55 2.52 8.73 -27.74
C PHE A 55 1.79 7.97 -28.85
N ARG A 56 2.48 7.57 -29.93
CA ARG A 56 1.89 6.74 -31.00
C ARG A 56 1.45 5.37 -30.50
N ALA A 57 2.18 4.78 -29.54
CA ALA A 57 1.86 3.45 -29.01
C ALA A 57 0.73 3.44 -27.98
N THR A 58 0.65 4.45 -27.10
CA THR A 58 -0.25 4.43 -25.92
C THR A 58 -1.25 5.59 -25.92
N GLY A 59 -1.11 6.59 -26.80
CA GLY A 59 -1.91 7.82 -26.81
C GLY A 59 -1.57 8.80 -25.68
N SER A 60 -0.57 8.51 -24.84
CA SER A 60 -0.20 9.34 -23.69
C SER A 60 1.29 9.60 -23.61
N ALA A 61 1.66 10.86 -23.37
CA ALA A 61 3.04 11.30 -23.15
C ALA A 61 3.44 11.34 -21.66
N ILE A 62 2.50 11.07 -20.75
CA ILE A 62 2.74 11.09 -19.29
C ILE A 62 3.67 9.94 -18.91
N ASN A 63 4.53 10.15 -17.91
CA ASN A 63 5.34 9.06 -17.37
C ASN A 63 4.42 8.00 -16.75
N GLN A 64 4.61 6.75 -17.14
CA GLN A 64 3.96 5.66 -16.41
C GLN A 64 4.62 5.57 -15.04
N SER A 65 3.80 5.27 -14.02
CA SER A 65 4.35 4.90 -12.72
C SER A 65 5.28 3.73 -12.94
N ARG A 66 6.50 3.82 -12.39
CA ARG A 66 7.41 2.68 -12.44
C ARG A 66 6.75 1.51 -11.71
N PRO A 67 6.77 0.30 -12.27
CA PRO A 67 6.36 -0.86 -11.50
C PRO A 67 7.22 -0.90 -10.23
N GLY A 68 6.56 -1.04 -9.08
CA GLY A 68 7.26 -1.14 -7.80
C GLY A 68 8.15 -2.39 -7.77
N THR A 69 9.08 -2.44 -6.82
CA THR A 69 9.90 -3.63 -6.59
C THR A 69 9.02 -4.86 -6.35
N SER A 70 9.31 -5.94 -7.06
CA SER A 70 8.63 -7.23 -6.91
C SER A 70 8.70 -7.71 -5.45
N ARG A 71 7.57 -8.13 -4.89
CA ARG A 71 7.47 -8.64 -3.52
C ARG A 71 7.97 -10.09 -3.45
N THR A 72 9.25 -10.31 -3.22
CA THR A 72 9.84 -11.67 -3.20
C THR A 72 9.40 -12.52 -2.01
N SER A 73 9.12 -11.93 -0.85
CA SER A 73 8.85 -12.70 0.38
C SER A 73 7.38 -12.74 0.82
N ARG A 74 6.46 -12.10 0.08
CA ARG A 74 5.02 -12.04 0.41
C ARG A 74 4.23 -12.67 -0.73
N THR A 75 4.42 -13.96 -0.93
CA THR A 75 3.59 -14.77 -1.81
C THR A 75 2.32 -15.20 -1.09
N GLU A 76 1.30 -15.60 -1.85
CA GLU A 76 0.02 -16.07 -1.30
C GLU A 76 0.22 -17.33 -0.42
N GLU A 77 1.13 -18.22 -0.82
CA GLU A 77 1.54 -19.39 -0.05
C GLU A 77 2.07 -18.99 1.34
N THR A 78 3.01 -18.04 1.41
CA THR A 78 3.55 -17.57 2.68
C THR A 78 2.49 -16.89 3.55
N ILE A 79 1.53 -16.19 2.95
CA ILE A 79 0.42 -15.58 3.70
C ILE A 79 -0.46 -16.66 4.33
N ASN A 80 -0.78 -17.72 3.58
CA ASN A 80 -1.59 -18.84 4.07
C ASN A 80 -0.88 -19.63 5.18
N GLU A 81 0.42 -19.87 5.04
CA GLU A 81 1.23 -20.50 6.09
C GLU A 81 1.27 -19.65 7.37
N VAL A 82 1.46 -18.33 7.22
CA VAL A 82 1.42 -17.41 8.36
C VAL A 82 0.03 -17.42 9.01
N ALA A 83 -1.06 -17.45 8.23
CA ALA A 83 -2.44 -17.54 8.72
C ALA A 83 -2.65 -18.77 9.60
N ALA A 84 -2.25 -19.94 9.10
CA ALA A 84 -2.35 -21.20 9.83
C ALA A 84 -1.48 -21.21 11.10
N SER A 85 -0.36 -20.47 11.08
CA SER A 85 0.61 -20.43 12.16
C SER A 85 0.41 -19.33 13.21
N VAL A 86 -0.61 -18.46 13.13
CA VAL A 86 -0.83 -17.31 14.05
C VAL A 86 -0.91 -17.69 15.55
N ARG A 87 -0.87 -18.97 15.93
CA ARG A 87 -0.56 -19.42 17.30
C ARG A 87 0.88 -19.06 17.73
N ARG A 88 1.05 -17.78 18.12
CA ARG A 88 2.04 -17.06 18.96
C ARG A 88 3.55 -17.41 18.99
N LYS A 89 4.10 -18.53 18.49
CA LYS A 89 5.50 -18.92 18.82
C LYS A 89 6.37 -19.47 17.67
N ARG A 90 6.23 -19.01 16.42
CA ARG A 90 6.84 -19.74 15.28
C ARG A 90 7.46 -18.93 14.13
N ALA A 91 7.84 -17.67 14.31
CA ALA A 91 8.64 -16.98 13.28
C ALA A 91 9.98 -17.70 12.97
N ALA A 92 10.47 -18.54 13.88
CA ALA A 92 11.62 -19.42 13.63
C ALA A 92 11.26 -20.74 12.90
N ALA A 93 9.99 -21.16 12.90
CA ALA A 93 9.54 -22.38 12.23
C ALA A 93 9.09 -22.13 10.79
N LEU A 94 8.61 -20.92 10.51
CA LEU A 94 8.42 -20.44 9.15
C LEU A 94 9.77 -19.88 8.69
N ASN A 95 10.30 -20.32 7.56
CA ASN A 95 11.55 -19.81 6.96
C ASN A 95 11.39 -18.37 6.42
N VAL A 96 10.75 -17.50 7.20
CA VAL A 96 10.29 -16.17 6.83
C VAL A 96 10.84 -15.18 7.85
N THR A 97 11.38 -14.07 7.37
CA THR A 97 11.94 -13.04 8.24
C THR A 97 10.86 -12.41 9.13
N LYS A 98 11.20 -12.09 10.38
CA LYS A 98 10.30 -11.44 11.36
C LYS A 98 9.60 -10.19 10.79
N SER A 99 10.32 -9.37 10.03
CA SER A 99 9.78 -8.15 9.41
C SER A 99 8.72 -8.44 8.35
N THR A 100 8.83 -9.57 7.64
CA THR A 100 7.85 -10.01 6.65
C THR A 100 6.58 -10.49 7.33
N VAL A 101 6.71 -11.31 8.39
CA VAL A 101 5.59 -11.73 9.23
C VAL A 101 4.87 -10.52 9.81
N GLU A 102 5.60 -9.58 10.42
CA GLU A 102 5.00 -8.37 11.00
C GLU A 102 4.23 -7.56 9.95
N ARG A 103 4.82 -7.35 8.76
CA ARG A 103 4.10 -6.70 7.67
C ARG A 103 2.84 -7.48 7.34
N ILE A 104 2.90 -8.81 7.17
CA ILE A 104 1.74 -9.65 6.81
C ILE A 104 0.60 -9.45 7.81
N LEU A 105 0.92 -9.56 9.10
CA LEU A 105 -0.04 -9.31 10.18
C LEU A 105 -0.66 -7.91 10.09
N LYS A 106 0.12 -6.87 9.83
CA LYS A 106 -0.37 -5.47 9.80
C LYS A 106 -1.11 -5.08 8.51
N ARG A 107 -0.63 -5.47 7.33
CA ARG A 107 -1.17 -5.00 6.04
C ARG A 107 -2.23 -5.94 5.47
N ASP A 108 -2.02 -7.25 5.62
CA ASP A 108 -2.85 -8.25 4.95
C ASP A 108 -3.96 -8.72 5.92
N PHE A 109 -3.61 -9.09 7.16
CA PHE A 109 -4.60 -9.45 8.20
C PHE A 109 -5.14 -8.25 8.98
N LYS A 110 -4.55 -7.06 8.83
CA LYS A 110 -4.96 -5.82 9.54
C LYS A 110 -5.03 -5.99 11.06
N PHE A 111 -4.16 -6.83 11.63
CA PHE A 111 -4.08 -7.00 13.07
C PHE A 111 -3.62 -5.72 13.74
N HIS A 112 -4.34 -5.36 14.79
CA HIS A 112 -4.03 -4.23 15.63
C HIS A 112 -3.07 -4.70 16.73
N PRO A 113 -2.15 -3.84 17.21
CA PRO A 113 -1.35 -4.15 18.37
C PRO A 113 -2.24 -4.61 19.53
N TYR A 114 -2.11 -5.87 19.93
CA TYR A 114 -2.89 -6.40 21.04
C TYR A 114 -2.34 -5.87 22.35
N LYS A 115 -3.19 -5.23 23.17
CA LYS A 115 -2.82 -4.83 24.53
C LYS A 115 -2.78 -6.08 25.41
N ILE A 116 -1.59 -6.45 25.89
CA ILE A 116 -1.44 -7.58 26.81
C ILE A 116 -2.22 -7.25 28.09
N GLN A 117 -3.26 -8.03 28.38
CA GLN A 117 -3.92 -8.01 29.67
C GLN A 117 -3.29 -9.10 30.53
N ILE A 118 -2.78 -8.70 31.69
CA ILE A 118 -2.32 -9.62 32.73
C ILE A 118 -3.56 -9.91 33.57
N VAL A 119 -3.96 -11.17 33.63
CA VAL A 119 -5.11 -11.66 34.39
C VAL A 119 -4.59 -12.68 35.39
N GLN A 120 -5.27 -12.81 36.53
CA GLN A 120 -4.97 -13.89 37.48
C GLN A 120 -5.18 -15.26 36.82
N GLU A 121 -4.37 -16.22 37.23
CA GLU A 121 -4.53 -17.61 36.82
C GLU A 121 -5.84 -18.16 37.39
N ILE A 122 -6.65 -18.80 36.53
CA ILE A 122 -7.93 -19.41 36.90
C ILE A 122 -7.69 -20.91 37.03
N ASN A 123 -7.90 -21.45 38.23
CA ASN A 123 -7.84 -22.88 38.48
C ASN A 123 -9.12 -23.59 38.02
N GLU A 124 -9.07 -24.91 37.85
CA GLU A 124 -10.22 -25.70 37.37
C GLU A 124 -11.48 -25.53 38.23
N ASN A 125 -11.30 -25.41 39.55
CA ASN A 125 -12.43 -25.23 40.48
C ASN A 125 -13.03 -23.81 40.43
N ASP A 126 -12.26 -22.82 40.01
CA ASP A 126 -12.69 -21.41 39.99
C ASP A 126 -13.82 -21.19 38.98
N TYR A 127 -13.88 -21.98 37.90
CA TYR A 127 -14.99 -21.93 36.94
C TYR A 127 -16.34 -22.25 37.59
N ASN A 128 -16.38 -23.27 38.46
CA ASN A 128 -17.60 -23.67 39.14
C ASN A 128 -18.01 -22.62 40.19
N LEU A 129 -17.03 -22.11 40.94
CA LEU A 129 -17.23 -21.06 41.94
C LEU A 129 -17.72 -19.75 41.32
N HIS A 130 -17.11 -19.32 40.21
CA HIS A 130 -17.55 -18.12 39.50
C HIS A 130 -18.97 -18.30 38.94
N LYS A 131 -19.29 -19.47 38.38
CA LYS A 131 -20.61 -19.74 37.84
C LYS A 131 -21.68 -19.72 38.94
N SER A 132 -21.44 -20.40 40.06
CA SER A 132 -22.39 -20.45 41.18
C SER A 132 -22.57 -19.07 41.83
N PHE A 133 -21.50 -18.30 41.97
CA PHE A 133 -21.56 -16.91 42.43
C PHE A 133 -22.43 -16.05 41.52
N CYS A 134 -22.19 -16.07 40.20
CA CYS A 134 -22.99 -15.32 39.23
C CYS A 134 -24.47 -15.72 39.27
N GLN A 135 -24.78 -17.02 39.37
CA GLN A 135 -26.16 -17.51 39.48
C GLN A 135 -26.83 -16.98 40.74
N THR A 136 -26.15 -17.06 41.89
CA THR A 136 -26.66 -16.55 43.17
C THR A 136 -26.94 -15.05 43.12
N ILE A 137 -26.07 -14.27 42.48
CA ILE A 137 -26.23 -12.82 42.31
C ILE A 137 -27.43 -12.51 41.42
N ILE A 138 -27.58 -13.21 40.28
CA ILE A 138 -28.71 -13.03 39.36
C ILE A 138 -30.03 -13.31 40.06
N GLU A 139 -30.13 -14.43 40.79
CA GLU A 139 -31.33 -14.79 41.54
C GLU A 139 -31.68 -13.69 42.56
N ARG A 140 -30.70 -13.20 43.32
CA ARG A 140 -30.91 -12.12 44.29
C ARG A 140 -31.41 -10.83 43.64
N PHE A 141 -30.87 -10.45 42.49
CA PHE A 141 -31.34 -9.28 41.75
C PHE A 141 -32.78 -9.44 41.24
N GLN A 142 -33.13 -10.62 40.75
CA GLN A 142 -34.50 -10.92 40.32
C GLN A 142 -35.48 -10.81 41.50
N TYR A 143 -35.19 -11.44 42.64
CA TYR A 143 -36.01 -11.29 43.85
C TYR A 143 -36.16 -9.84 44.30
N PHE A 144 -35.12 -9.01 44.15
CA PHE A 144 -35.17 -7.60 44.51
C PHE A 144 -36.09 -6.78 43.58
N GLU A 145 -36.10 -7.06 42.28
CA GLU A 145 -37.03 -6.43 41.34
C GLU A 145 -38.50 -6.80 41.62
N TYR A 146 -38.76 -8.06 41.98
CA TYR A 146 -40.12 -8.49 42.35
C TYR A 146 -40.61 -7.86 43.67
N CYS A 147 -39.73 -7.63 44.66
CA CYS A 147 -40.09 -6.99 45.93
C CYS A 147 -40.28 -5.46 45.85
N VAL A 148 -39.83 -4.79 44.78
CA VAL A 148 -39.99 -3.33 44.59
C VAL A 148 -41.22 -3.00 43.74
N LEU A 149 -41.86 -4.02 43.15
CA LEU A 149 -43.07 -3.90 42.33
C LEU A 149 -44.36 -4.30 43.09
N GLU A 150 -44.25 -4.71 44.36
CA GLU A 150 -45.35 -4.76 45.34
C GLU A 150 -45.34 -3.49 46.21
#